data_AF-A0A957CN72-F1
#
_entry.id   AF-A0A957CN72-F1
#
_cell.length_a   1.000
_cell.length_b   1.000
_cell.length_c   1.000
_cell.angle_alpha   90.00
_cell.angle_beta   90.00
_cell.angle_gamma   90.00
#
_symmetry.space_group_name_H-M   'P 1'
#
loop_
_entity.id
_entity.type
_entity.pdbx_description
1 polymer ?
#
loop_
_entity_poly.entity_id
_entity_poly.type
_entity_poly.pdbx_seq_one_letter_code
_entity_poly.pdbx_strand_id
1 'polypeptide(L)'
;MRERPFSTHVAYFLLTLLVSVGFGIYLSAQRVTDPFLYYDVAFVKSLQHETKMVIPDSGPFASLEPVMGRQILMSEFANMMGIAPEVLQFMPIGAILVAITLYFLLLRLTKSPLLACLVTLYLTLNLSHAAALYSVFAYALAIPLCFGLILVAMRLFSLRGRLEILLMLLLFVGVHFIHYTISTWLILFLVGANGMIWLQRRLAQNGRLIRAIPVFYLMTVFLVIFLAFNKTIYTSYLPLFGWEALDGAIQNFLSYISINPTLVNRSPYSFTRSIALGLIGTITLVLILTPVGIGILSDVWQLVKRVETRITDWRMPFIWGIFVIGVVDALSYAVRGSISTKTFSMLFPIVVMLYFQRWQKLPYVIAMAA
;
A
#
# COMPACT_ATOMS: atom_id res chain seq x y z
N MET A 1 5.92 25.69 17.43
CA MET A 1 4.78 25.55 16.48
C MET A 1 3.53 25.91 17.26
N ARG A 2 2.79 26.95 16.85
CA ARG A 2 1.47 27.22 17.46
C ARG A 2 0.57 26.04 17.15
N GLU A 3 -0.07 25.46 18.17
CA GLU A 3 -1.11 24.45 17.96
C GLU A 3 -2.20 25.08 17.09
N ARG A 4 -2.47 24.48 15.92
CA ARG A 4 -3.58 24.93 15.09
C ARG A 4 -4.87 24.64 15.84
N PRO A 5 -5.90 25.52 15.76
CA PRO A 5 -7.13 25.29 16.48
C PRO A 5 -7.77 23.96 16.05
N PHE A 6 -8.43 23.30 16.99
CA PHE A 6 -9.11 22.02 16.76
C PHE A 6 -10.09 22.09 15.58
N SER A 7 -10.77 23.24 15.42
CA SER A 7 -11.66 23.52 14.29
C SER A 7 -10.99 23.35 12.92
N THR A 8 -9.71 23.72 12.78
CA THR A 8 -8.96 23.53 11.53
C THR A 8 -8.78 22.04 11.21
N HIS A 9 -8.51 21.20 12.21
CA HIS A 9 -8.36 19.76 12.00
C HIS A 9 -9.68 19.13 11.54
N VAL A 10 -10.77 19.47 12.23
CA VAL A 10 -12.12 19.00 11.89
C VAL A 10 -12.51 19.44 10.48
N ALA A 11 -12.28 20.70 10.11
CA ALA A 11 -12.61 21.21 8.78
C ALA A 11 -11.89 20.44 7.65
N TYR A 12 -10.58 20.21 7.78
CA TYR A 12 -9.83 19.45 6.78
C TYR A 12 -10.21 17.97 6.73
N PHE A 13 -10.53 17.37 7.88
CA PHE A 13 -11.05 16.00 7.93
C PHE A 13 -12.40 15.88 7.22
N LEU A 14 -13.36 16.75 7.54
CA LEU A 14 -14.68 16.77 6.89
C LEU A 14 -14.58 17.03 5.39
N LEU A 15 -13.70 17.96 4.97
CA LEU A 15 -13.44 18.20 3.54
C LEU A 15 -12.90 16.94 2.85
N THR A 16 -11.96 16.24 3.49
CA THR A 16 -11.39 14.99 2.96
C THR A 16 -12.50 13.95 2.77
N LEU A 17 -13.33 13.74 3.78
CA LEU A 17 -14.45 12.79 3.70
C LEU A 17 -15.47 13.19 2.64
N LEU A 18 -15.90 14.45 2.61
CA LEU A 18 -16.91 14.92 1.68
C LEU A 18 -16.47 14.69 0.23
N VAL A 19 -15.22 15.04 -0.11
CA VAL A 19 -14.70 14.88 -1.47
C VAL A 19 -14.46 13.41 -1.81
N SER A 20 -13.83 12.62 -0.93
CA SER A 20 -13.57 11.20 -1.20
C SER A 20 -14.86 10.39 -1.32
N VAL A 21 -15.84 10.64 -0.45
CA VAL A 21 -17.16 9.97 -0.48
C VAL A 21 -17.97 10.41 -1.67
N GLY A 22 -18.02 11.73 -1.96
CA GLY A 22 -18.70 12.24 -3.15
C GLY A 22 -18.14 11.63 -4.44
N PHE A 23 -16.81 11.49 -4.53
CA PHE A 23 -16.17 10.81 -5.64
C PHE A 23 -16.49 9.30 -5.68
N GLY A 24 -16.49 8.61 -4.53
CA GLY A 24 -16.91 7.21 -4.45
C GLY A 24 -18.35 6.98 -4.88
N ILE A 25 -19.28 7.86 -4.49
CA ILE A 25 -20.68 7.83 -4.93
C ILE A 25 -20.77 8.05 -6.43
N TYR A 26 -19.99 9.00 -6.98
CA TYR A 26 -19.93 9.21 -8.42
C TYR A 26 -19.47 7.94 -9.17
N LEU A 27 -18.38 7.29 -8.72
CA LEU A 27 -17.89 6.05 -9.32
C LEU A 27 -18.91 4.90 -9.22
N SER A 28 -19.59 4.81 -8.08
CA SER A 28 -20.69 3.86 -7.85
C SER A 28 -21.83 4.05 -8.84
N ALA A 29 -22.29 5.30 -9.03
CA ALA A 29 -23.34 5.64 -9.98
C ALA A 29 -22.96 5.31 -11.43
N GLN A 30 -21.67 5.45 -11.77
CA GLN A 30 -21.12 5.08 -13.08
C GLN A 30 -20.80 3.58 -13.20
N ARG A 31 -21.05 2.76 -12.17
CA ARG A 31 -20.73 1.33 -12.12
C ARG A 31 -19.28 1.01 -12.46
N VAL A 32 -18.37 1.91 -12.09
CA VAL A 32 -16.92 1.69 -12.27
C VAL A 32 -16.52 0.60 -11.29
N THR A 33 -15.93 -0.51 -11.73
CA THR A 33 -15.47 -1.55 -10.80
C THR A 33 -14.15 -2.13 -11.29
N ASP A 34 -13.35 -2.63 -10.35
CA ASP A 34 -12.17 -3.41 -10.69
C ASP A 34 -12.64 -4.71 -11.37
N PRO A 35 -12.17 -5.03 -12.60
CA PRO A 35 -12.56 -6.24 -13.31
C PRO A 35 -12.37 -7.53 -12.49
N PHE A 36 -11.41 -7.57 -11.56
CA PHE A 36 -11.19 -8.73 -10.69
C PHE A 36 -12.40 -9.04 -9.78
N LEU A 37 -13.25 -8.06 -9.51
CA LEU A 37 -14.42 -8.19 -8.62
C LEU A 37 -15.55 -8.99 -9.24
N TYR A 38 -15.67 -8.99 -10.57
CA TYR A 38 -16.65 -9.84 -11.25
C TYR A 38 -16.40 -11.33 -10.96
N TYR A 39 -15.15 -11.74 -10.80
CA TYR A 39 -14.81 -13.11 -10.42
C TYR A 39 -15.20 -13.41 -8.98
N ASP A 40 -14.94 -12.48 -8.06
CA ASP A 40 -15.32 -12.66 -6.66
C ASP A 40 -16.83 -12.78 -6.50
N VAL A 41 -17.60 -11.95 -7.20
CA VAL A 41 -19.05 -12.06 -7.30
C VAL A 41 -19.46 -13.45 -7.81
N ALA A 42 -18.86 -13.93 -8.90
CA ALA A 42 -19.17 -15.23 -9.50
C ALA A 42 -18.86 -16.41 -8.55
N PHE A 43 -17.74 -16.33 -7.81
CA PHE A 43 -17.40 -17.32 -6.79
C PHE A 43 -18.41 -17.30 -5.64
N VAL A 44 -18.81 -16.13 -5.15
CA VAL A 44 -19.82 -16.01 -4.07
C VAL A 44 -21.15 -16.60 -4.50
N LYS A 45 -21.63 -16.29 -5.70
CA LYS A 45 -22.85 -16.92 -6.23
C LYS A 45 -22.75 -18.42 -6.37
N SER A 46 -21.56 -18.93 -6.67
CA SER A 46 -21.32 -20.38 -6.72
C SER A 46 -21.36 -21.01 -5.33
N LEU A 47 -20.80 -20.34 -4.32
CA LEU A 47 -20.90 -20.75 -2.91
C LEU A 47 -22.33 -20.70 -2.39
N GLN A 48 -23.14 -19.74 -2.86
CA GLN A 48 -24.56 -19.60 -2.53
C GLN A 48 -25.47 -20.55 -3.34
N HIS A 49 -24.91 -21.42 -4.18
CA HIS A 49 -25.63 -22.32 -5.09
C HIS A 49 -26.58 -21.61 -6.08
N GLU A 50 -26.42 -20.31 -6.31
CA GLU A 50 -27.24 -19.53 -7.25
C GLU A 50 -26.84 -19.76 -8.72
N THR A 51 -25.55 -19.98 -8.97
CA THR A 51 -25.00 -20.21 -10.31
C THR A 51 -23.81 -21.17 -10.25
N LYS A 52 -23.45 -21.83 -11.37
CA LYS A 52 -22.17 -22.51 -11.49
C LYS A 52 -21.19 -21.63 -12.28
N MET A 53 -20.13 -21.17 -11.63
CA MET A 53 -19.03 -20.53 -12.35
C MET A 53 -18.28 -21.57 -13.19
N VAL A 54 -18.19 -21.32 -14.49
CA VAL A 54 -17.33 -22.10 -15.40
C VAL A 54 -16.01 -21.35 -15.53
N ILE A 55 -14.98 -21.85 -14.85
CA ILE A 55 -13.61 -21.35 -15.04
C ILE A 55 -13.11 -21.95 -16.36
N PRO A 56 -12.66 -21.14 -17.33
CA PRO A 56 -12.16 -21.67 -18.58
C PRO A 56 -10.88 -22.49 -18.34
N ASP A 57 -10.75 -23.63 -19.01
CA ASP A 57 -9.59 -24.54 -18.89
C ASP A 57 -8.27 -23.91 -19.38
N SER A 58 -8.35 -22.82 -20.13
CA SER A 58 -7.19 -22.11 -20.68
C SER A 58 -7.40 -20.58 -20.70
N GLY A 59 -6.29 -19.84 -20.80
CA GLY A 59 -6.28 -18.38 -20.82
C GLY A 59 -5.90 -17.75 -19.48
N PRO A 60 -5.85 -16.40 -19.40
CA PRO A 60 -5.35 -15.68 -18.22
C PRO A 60 -6.22 -15.87 -16.96
N PHE A 61 -7.39 -16.48 -17.11
CA PHE A 61 -8.36 -16.73 -16.05
C PHE A 61 -8.40 -18.19 -15.60
N ALA A 62 -7.66 -19.09 -16.25
CA ALA A 62 -7.60 -20.52 -15.90
C ALA A 62 -6.88 -20.78 -14.56
N SER A 63 -6.11 -19.82 -14.07
CA SER A 63 -5.39 -19.87 -12.79
C SER A 63 -6.10 -19.13 -11.65
N LEU A 64 -7.36 -18.71 -11.84
CA LEU A 64 -8.13 -18.05 -10.79
C LEU A 64 -8.55 -19.06 -9.72
N GLU A 65 -7.95 -18.94 -8.54
CA GLU A 65 -8.33 -19.71 -7.36
C GLU A 65 -9.27 -18.90 -6.45
N PRO A 66 -10.23 -19.56 -5.78
CA PRO A 66 -11.08 -18.90 -4.80
C PRO A 66 -10.27 -18.46 -3.58
N VAL A 67 -10.52 -17.23 -3.12
CA VAL A 67 -9.97 -16.72 -1.86
C VAL A 67 -11.08 -16.71 -0.83
N MET A 68 -11.19 -17.80 -0.06
CA MET A 68 -12.35 -18.06 0.79
C MET A 68 -12.64 -16.94 1.79
N GLY A 69 -11.61 -16.34 2.39
CA GLY A 69 -11.80 -15.29 3.40
C GLY A 69 -12.53 -14.05 2.87
N ARG A 70 -12.15 -13.55 1.68
CA ARG A 70 -12.83 -12.38 1.08
C ARG A 70 -14.22 -12.72 0.54
N GLN A 71 -14.41 -13.95 0.05
CA GLN A 71 -15.70 -14.40 -0.51
C GLN A 71 -16.74 -14.61 0.60
N ILE A 72 -16.34 -15.24 1.71
CA ILE A 72 -17.18 -15.36 2.91
C ILE A 72 -17.56 -13.96 3.41
N LEU A 73 -16.59 -13.06 3.53
CA LEU A 73 -16.86 -11.69 3.97
C LEU A 73 -17.87 -10.95 3.06
N MET A 74 -17.74 -11.12 1.74
CA MET A 74 -18.69 -10.56 0.77
C MET A 74 -20.09 -11.15 0.93
N SER A 75 -20.20 -12.48 1.10
CA SER A 75 -21.47 -13.16 1.35
C SER A 75 -22.12 -12.65 2.63
N GLU A 76 -21.36 -12.54 3.72
CA GLU A 76 -21.87 -12.04 5.00
C GLU A 76 -22.34 -10.59 4.90
N PHE A 77 -21.61 -9.72 4.20
CA PHE A 77 -22.05 -8.34 3.96
C PHE A 77 -23.30 -8.25 3.09
N ALA A 78 -23.41 -9.07 2.04
CA ALA A 78 -24.60 -9.16 1.21
C ALA A 78 -25.82 -9.56 2.06
N ASN A 79 -25.66 -10.59 2.90
CA ASN A 79 -26.70 -11.08 3.82
C ASN A 79 -27.11 -10.02 4.86
N MET A 80 -26.15 -9.38 5.53
CA MET A 80 -26.42 -8.37 6.55
C MET A 80 -27.13 -7.13 5.98
N MET A 81 -26.80 -6.73 4.75
CA MET A 81 -27.39 -5.55 4.12
C MET A 81 -28.67 -5.89 3.33
N GLY A 82 -28.98 -7.16 3.12
CA GLY A 82 -30.11 -7.60 2.29
C GLY A 82 -29.97 -7.19 0.83
N ILE A 83 -28.75 -7.15 0.29
CA ILE A 83 -28.48 -6.78 -1.10
C ILE A 83 -27.70 -7.87 -1.83
N ALA A 84 -27.91 -7.98 -3.14
CA ALA A 84 -27.20 -8.94 -3.97
C ALA A 84 -25.68 -8.61 -4.04
N PRO A 85 -24.79 -9.62 -4.09
CA PRO A 85 -23.35 -9.41 -4.17
C PRO A 85 -22.91 -8.50 -5.34
N GLU A 86 -23.63 -8.52 -6.47
CA GLU A 86 -23.36 -7.66 -7.63
C GLU A 86 -23.63 -6.19 -7.35
N VAL A 87 -24.59 -5.89 -6.47
CA VAL A 87 -24.95 -4.53 -6.07
C VAL A 87 -24.02 -4.04 -4.98
N LEU A 88 -23.73 -4.92 -4.00
CA LEU A 88 -22.74 -4.67 -2.94
C LEU A 88 -21.42 -4.20 -3.53
N GLN A 89 -21.08 -4.70 -4.72
CA GLN A 89 -19.82 -4.42 -5.37
C GLN A 89 -19.55 -2.96 -5.69
N PHE A 90 -20.61 -2.16 -5.82
CA PHE A 90 -20.53 -0.75 -6.14
C PHE A 90 -20.66 0.14 -4.90
N MET A 91 -20.83 -0.41 -3.69
CA MET A 91 -20.99 0.45 -2.51
C MET A 91 -19.69 1.17 -2.14
N PRO A 92 -19.72 2.49 -1.87
CA PRO A 92 -18.53 3.30 -1.68
C PRO A 92 -17.91 3.20 -0.27
N ILE A 93 -17.89 1.99 0.32
CA ILE A 93 -17.40 1.78 1.69
C ILE A 93 -15.89 2.03 1.78
N GLY A 94 -15.13 1.58 0.78
CA GLY A 94 -13.70 1.81 0.69
C GLY A 94 -13.33 3.29 0.62
N ALA A 95 -14.12 4.09 -0.09
CA ALA A 95 -13.91 5.54 -0.19
C ALA A 95 -13.94 6.21 1.19
N ILE A 96 -14.78 5.72 2.10
CA ILE A 96 -14.86 6.18 3.49
C ILE A 96 -13.66 5.67 4.29
N LEU A 97 -13.46 4.34 4.33
CA LEU A 97 -12.47 3.71 5.20
C LEU A 97 -11.04 4.09 4.84
N VAL A 98 -10.70 4.11 3.55
CA VAL A 98 -9.38 4.52 3.05
C VAL A 98 -9.13 5.98 3.38
N ALA A 99 -10.09 6.88 3.13
CA ALA A 99 -9.93 8.30 3.43
C ALA A 99 -9.70 8.55 4.93
N ILE A 100 -10.49 7.92 5.81
CA ILE A 100 -10.34 8.05 7.27
C ILE A 100 -8.96 7.59 7.72
N THR A 101 -8.60 6.34 7.40
CA THR A 101 -7.36 5.72 7.90
C THR A 101 -6.12 6.41 7.34
N LEU A 102 -6.14 6.78 6.07
CA LEU A 102 -5.05 7.49 5.41
C LEU A 102 -4.88 8.92 5.94
N TYR A 103 -5.99 9.64 6.16
CA TYR A 103 -5.95 10.98 6.76
C TYR A 103 -5.32 10.94 8.14
N PHE A 104 -5.73 10.01 9.01
CA PHE A 104 -5.16 9.90 10.36
C PHE A 104 -3.70 9.45 10.35
N LEU A 105 -3.31 8.54 9.45
CA LEU A 105 -1.91 8.16 9.24
C LEU A 105 -1.07 9.38 8.84
N LEU A 106 -1.51 10.12 7.83
CA LEU A 106 -0.81 11.29 7.34
C LEU A 106 -0.81 12.43 8.35
N LEU A 107 -1.90 12.66 9.09
CA LEU A 107 -1.96 13.66 10.15
C LEU A 107 -0.95 13.32 11.25
N ARG A 108 -0.84 12.04 11.62
CA ARG A 108 0.13 11.58 12.62
C ARG A 108 1.57 11.76 12.16
N LEU A 109 1.87 11.42 10.91
CA LEU A 109 3.21 11.54 10.34
C LEU A 109 3.62 13.00 10.14
N THR A 110 2.68 13.82 9.67
CA THR A 110 3.00 15.17 9.18
C THR A 110 2.80 16.27 10.20
N LYS A 111 1.91 16.05 11.17
CA LYS A 111 1.40 17.07 12.11
C LYS A 111 0.79 18.29 11.40
N SER A 112 0.35 18.13 10.15
CA SER A 112 -0.23 19.21 9.33
C SER A 112 -1.55 18.72 8.73
N PRO A 113 -2.71 19.23 9.18
CA PRO A 113 -4.01 18.77 8.68
C PRO A 113 -4.22 19.11 7.20
N LEU A 114 -3.60 20.21 6.72
CA LEU A 114 -3.62 20.57 5.30
C LEU A 114 -2.88 19.53 4.46
N LEU A 115 -1.65 19.17 4.85
CA LEU A 115 -0.87 18.17 4.10
C LEU A 115 -1.53 16.80 4.14
N ALA A 116 -2.09 16.41 5.29
CA ALA A 116 -2.85 15.18 5.42
C ALA A 116 -4.07 15.15 4.48
N CYS A 117 -4.84 16.24 4.44
CA CYS A 117 -5.96 16.40 3.51
C CYS A 117 -5.51 16.27 2.05
N LEU A 118 -4.55 17.09 1.61
CA LEU A 118 -4.11 17.13 0.22
C LEU A 118 -3.59 15.78 -0.28
N VAL A 119 -2.80 15.07 0.52
CA VAL A 119 -2.26 13.77 0.10
C VAL A 119 -3.30 12.65 0.18
N THR A 120 -4.23 12.71 1.14
CA THR A 120 -5.37 11.78 1.17
C THR A 120 -6.26 11.97 -0.06
N LEU A 121 -6.57 13.21 -0.43
CA LEU A 121 -7.34 13.52 -1.64
C LEU A 121 -6.60 13.06 -2.90
N TYR A 122 -5.32 13.37 -3.02
CA TYR A 122 -4.51 12.89 -4.14
C TYR A 122 -4.57 11.36 -4.30
N LEU A 123 -4.42 10.62 -3.20
CA LEU A 123 -4.42 9.15 -3.23
C LEU A 123 -5.81 8.55 -3.48
N THR A 124 -6.86 9.11 -2.89
CA THR A 124 -8.24 8.62 -3.04
C THR A 124 -8.84 8.97 -4.41
N LEU A 125 -8.43 10.09 -5.01
CA LEU A 125 -8.90 10.54 -6.32
C LEU A 125 -8.05 10.00 -7.49
N ASN A 126 -6.99 9.23 -7.22
CA ASN A 126 -6.13 8.69 -8.26
C ASN A 126 -6.87 7.60 -9.07
N LEU A 127 -7.30 7.96 -10.28
CA LEU A 127 -8.06 7.09 -11.19
C LEU A 127 -7.38 5.74 -11.47
N SER A 128 -6.05 5.66 -11.40
CA SER A 128 -5.30 4.42 -11.63
C SER A 128 -5.65 3.32 -10.61
N HIS A 129 -6.15 3.72 -9.44
CA HIS A 129 -6.48 2.80 -8.34
C HIS A 129 -7.87 3.05 -7.73
N ALA A 130 -8.53 4.14 -8.09
CA ALA A 130 -9.82 4.53 -7.54
C ALA A 130 -10.83 3.38 -7.61
N ALA A 131 -10.94 2.69 -8.75
CA ALA A 131 -11.83 1.55 -8.96
C ALA A 131 -11.63 0.41 -7.93
N ALA A 132 -10.39 0.19 -7.47
CA ALA A 132 -10.06 -0.84 -6.49
C ALA A 132 -10.20 -0.35 -5.04
N LEU A 133 -10.07 0.97 -4.80
CA LEU A 133 -10.04 1.55 -3.46
C LEU A 133 -11.40 2.03 -2.96
N TYR A 134 -12.33 2.37 -3.86
CA TYR A 134 -13.60 2.98 -3.46
C TYR A 134 -14.67 1.96 -3.03
N SER A 135 -14.65 0.75 -3.58
CA SER A 135 -15.69 -0.29 -3.41
C SER A 135 -15.59 -1.02 -2.06
N VAL A 136 -16.28 -2.16 -1.87
CA VAL A 136 -16.31 -2.90 -0.58
C VAL A 136 -15.21 -3.98 -0.46
N PHE A 137 -14.29 -4.08 -1.41
CA PHE A 137 -13.53 -5.34 -1.57
C PHE A 137 -12.09 -5.32 -1.11
N ALA A 138 -11.37 -6.37 -1.50
CA ALA A 138 -10.10 -6.78 -0.95
C ALA A 138 -9.14 -5.61 -0.71
N TYR A 139 -8.95 -4.72 -1.70
CA TYR A 139 -8.12 -3.53 -1.53
C TYR A 139 -8.76 -2.48 -0.60
N ALA A 140 -10.03 -2.14 -0.81
CA ALA A 140 -10.78 -1.19 0.00
C ALA A 140 -10.83 -1.53 1.50
N LEU A 141 -10.77 -2.81 1.88
CA LEU A 141 -10.73 -3.24 3.28
C LEU A 141 -9.30 -3.51 3.78
N ALA A 142 -8.45 -4.16 2.98
CA ALA A 142 -7.10 -4.50 3.43
C ALA A 142 -6.16 -3.29 3.47
N ILE A 143 -6.34 -2.28 2.62
CA ILE A 143 -5.50 -1.07 2.65
C ILE A 143 -5.73 -0.25 3.94
N PRO A 144 -6.97 0.03 4.39
CA PRO A 144 -7.20 0.63 5.70
C PRO A 144 -6.59 -0.14 6.86
N LEU A 145 -6.69 -1.48 6.84
CA LEU A 145 -6.07 -2.32 7.86
C LEU A 145 -4.54 -2.25 7.80
N CYS A 146 -3.96 -2.18 6.59
CA CYS A 146 -2.53 -1.96 6.39
C CYS A 146 -2.07 -0.61 6.96
N PHE A 147 -2.79 0.47 6.68
CA PHE A 147 -2.52 1.79 7.26
C PHE A 147 -2.70 1.81 8.78
N GLY A 148 -3.72 1.14 9.29
CA GLY A 148 -3.93 0.91 10.72
C GLY A 148 -2.74 0.20 11.35
N LEU A 149 -2.19 -0.82 10.68
CA LEU A 149 -1.03 -1.56 11.17
C LEU A 149 0.22 -0.69 11.16
N ILE A 150 0.46 0.09 10.10
CA ILE A 150 1.58 1.05 10.07
C ILE A 150 1.46 2.06 11.22
N LEU A 151 0.25 2.58 11.49
CA LEU A 151 -0.03 3.46 12.62
C LEU A 151 0.28 2.80 13.98
N VAL A 152 -0.15 1.55 14.18
CA VAL A 152 0.13 0.80 15.41
C VAL A 152 1.62 0.50 15.54
N ALA A 153 2.29 0.14 14.45
CA ALA A 153 3.75 -0.08 14.41
C ALA A 153 4.51 1.18 14.82
N MET A 154 4.02 2.38 14.43
CA MET A 154 4.59 3.65 14.88
C MET A 154 4.61 3.79 16.40
N ARG A 155 3.51 3.41 17.04
CA ARG A 155 3.39 3.43 18.50
C ARG A 155 4.21 2.32 19.14
N LEU A 156 4.17 1.11 18.58
CA LEU A 156 4.89 -0.05 19.10
C LEU A 156 6.41 0.17 19.13
N PHE A 157 6.98 0.71 18.06
CA PHE A 157 8.41 1.02 18.01
C PHE A 157 8.83 2.02 19.08
N SER A 158 7.92 2.87 19.57
CA SER A 158 8.22 3.87 20.60
C SER A 158 7.92 3.43 22.04
N LEU A 159 6.88 2.62 22.29
CA LEU A 159 6.36 2.40 23.65
C LEU A 159 6.20 0.92 24.10
N ARG A 160 6.57 -0.09 23.29
CA ARG A 160 6.51 -1.53 23.64
C ARG A 160 5.29 -1.96 24.48
N GLY A 161 4.09 -1.57 24.07
CA GLY A 161 2.88 -1.99 24.76
C GLY A 161 2.35 -3.34 24.25
N ARG A 162 1.79 -4.14 25.17
CA ARG A 162 1.20 -5.45 24.86
C ARG A 162 -0.04 -5.32 23.98
N LEU A 163 -0.80 -4.25 24.16
CA LEU A 163 -1.99 -3.94 23.37
C LEU A 163 -1.62 -3.74 21.89
N GLU A 164 -0.54 -3.02 21.61
CA GLU A 164 -0.07 -2.76 20.26
C GLU A 164 0.38 -4.05 19.57
N ILE A 165 1.03 -4.97 20.30
CA ILE A 165 1.38 -6.30 19.78
C ILE A 165 0.12 -7.09 19.38
N LEU A 166 -0.89 -7.11 20.26
CA LEU A 166 -2.16 -7.78 19.99
C LEU A 166 -2.87 -7.17 18.78
N LEU A 167 -2.94 -5.82 18.71
CA LEU A 167 -3.54 -5.11 17.58
C LEU A 167 -2.80 -5.40 16.26
N MET A 168 -1.47 -5.42 16.27
CA MET A 168 -0.67 -5.80 15.10
C MET A 168 -1.02 -7.21 14.61
N LEU A 169 -1.16 -8.18 15.53
CA LEU A 169 -1.55 -9.56 15.20
C LEU A 169 -2.96 -9.62 14.59
N LEU A 170 -3.93 -8.98 15.23
CA LEU A 170 -5.32 -8.94 14.74
C LEU A 170 -5.42 -8.29 13.36
N LEU A 171 -4.73 -7.16 13.16
CA LEU A 171 -4.69 -6.47 11.87
C LEU A 171 -4.03 -7.32 10.79
N PHE A 172 -2.92 -7.99 11.10
CA PHE A 172 -2.24 -8.87 10.16
C PHE A 172 -3.12 -10.05 9.75
N VAL A 173 -3.75 -10.73 10.72
CA VAL A 173 -4.66 -11.85 10.45
C VAL A 173 -5.85 -11.37 9.60
N GLY A 174 -6.46 -10.23 9.94
CA GLY A 174 -7.54 -9.65 9.15
C GLY A 174 -7.12 -9.35 7.72
N VAL A 175 -5.96 -8.72 7.51
CA VAL A 175 -5.41 -8.48 6.16
C VAL A 175 -5.14 -9.80 5.43
N HIS A 176 -4.59 -10.80 6.11
CA HIS A 176 -4.24 -12.08 5.49
C HIS A 176 -5.47 -12.81 4.91
N PHE A 177 -6.60 -12.79 5.63
CA PHE A 177 -7.85 -13.39 5.13
C PHE A 177 -8.52 -12.59 4.00
N ILE A 178 -8.29 -11.28 3.93
CA ILE A 178 -8.90 -10.41 2.92
C ILE A 178 -8.04 -10.32 1.65
N HIS A 179 -6.73 -10.12 1.81
CA HIS A 179 -5.82 -9.86 0.71
C HIS A 179 -4.38 -10.32 1.01
N TYR A 180 -4.01 -11.47 0.44
CA TYR A 180 -2.69 -12.08 0.66
C TYR A 180 -1.51 -11.18 0.25
N THR A 181 -1.56 -10.47 -0.89
CA THR A 181 -0.48 -9.56 -1.30
C THR A 181 -0.23 -8.44 -0.29
N ILE A 182 -1.28 -7.91 0.33
CA ILE A 182 -1.09 -6.88 1.36
C ILE A 182 -0.49 -7.51 2.61
N SER A 183 -0.79 -8.78 2.94
CA SER A 183 -0.12 -9.46 4.05
C SER A 183 1.39 -9.63 3.83
N THR A 184 1.86 -9.86 2.59
CA THR A 184 3.29 -9.85 2.30
C THR A 184 3.89 -8.46 2.43
N TRP A 185 3.16 -7.40 2.06
CA TRP A 185 3.58 -6.02 2.30
C TRP A 185 3.81 -5.74 3.79
N LEU A 186 2.96 -6.27 4.68
CA LEU A 186 3.14 -6.11 6.14
C LEU A 186 4.41 -6.79 6.66
N ILE A 187 4.72 -7.98 6.14
CA ILE A 187 5.98 -8.68 6.46
C ILE A 187 7.17 -7.86 5.96
N LEU A 188 7.14 -7.42 4.70
CA LEU A 188 8.20 -6.63 4.07
C LEU A 188 8.40 -5.28 4.76
N PHE A 189 7.31 -4.64 5.20
CA PHE A 189 7.35 -3.45 6.02
C PHE A 189 8.15 -3.68 7.31
N LEU A 190 7.85 -4.77 8.04
CA LEU A 190 8.58 -5.13 9.25
C LEU A 190 10.03 -5.53 8.96
N VAL A 191 10.32 -6.18 7.83
CA VAL A 191 11.70 -6.48 7.42
C VAL A 191 12.49 -5.19 7.24
N GLY A 192 11.99 -4.25 6.43
CA GLY A 192 12.65 -2.97 6.19
C GLY A 192 12.79 -2.12 7.45
N ALA A 193 11.72 -2.03 8.25
CA ALA A 193 11.73 -1.26 9.49
C ALA A 193 12.71 -1.84 10.53
N ASN A 194 12.66 -3.15 10.78
CA ASN A 194 13.57 -3.80 11.74
C ASN A 194 15.02 -3.77 11.26
N GLY A 195 15.26 -3.97 9.97
CA GLY A 195 16.59 -3.87 9.36
C GLY A 195 17.19 -2.48 9.58
N MET A 196 16.40 -1.42 9.37
CA MET A 196 16.84 -0.05 9.60
C MET A 196 17.08 0.25 11.09
N ILE A 197 16.20 -0.20 11.99
CA ILE A 197 16.41 -0.05 13.45
C ILE A 197 17.72 -0.73 13.87
N TRP A 198 17.96 -1.96 13.38
CA TRP A 198 19.19 -2.69 13.67
C TRP A 198 20.43 -1.95 13.15
N LEU A 199 20.38 -1.46 11.91
CA LEU A 199 21.48 -0.72 11.29
C LEU A 199 21.77 0.59 12.04
N GLN A 200 20.74 1.36 12.39
CA GLN A 200 20.90 2.58 13.19
C GLN A 200 21.56 2.29 14.55
N ARG A 201 21.16 1.21 15.24
CA ARG A 201 21.78 0.82 16.51
C ARG A 201 23.24 0.41 16.37
N ARG A 202 23.60 -0.28 15.27
CA ARG A 202 24.99 -0.65 14.97
C ARG A 202 25.86 0.55 14.65
N LEU A 203 25.31 1.57 14.01
CA LEU A 203 26.03 2.78 13.62
C LEU A 203 26.07 3.86 14.71
N ALA A 204 25.22 3.78 15.73
CA ALA A 204 25.17 4.75 16.82
C ALA A 204 26.48 4.76 17.62
N GLN A 205 27.21 5.88 17.55
CA GLN A 205 28.38 6.17 18.37
C GLN A 205 27.94 6.88 19.66
N ASN A 206 28.71 6.73 20.75
CA ASN A 206 28.54 7.49 22.00
C ASN A 206 27.24 7.25 22.80
N GLY A 207 26.66 6.05 22.73
CA GLY A 207 25.56 5.65 23.63
C GLY A 207 24.20 6.32 23.37
N ARG A 208 24.10 7.23 22.40
CA ARG A 208 22.83 7.81 21.94
C ARG A 208 22.09 6.81 21.03
N LEU A 209 21.54 5.79 21.67
CA LEU A 209 20.71 4.78 20.99
C LEU A 209 19.39 5.40 20.54
N ILE A 210 18.93 4.98 19.37
CA ILE A 210 17.55 5.21 18.96
C ILE A 210 16.60 4.61 20.00
N ARG A 211 15.57 5.35 20.36
CA ARG A 211 14.48 4.85 21.20
C ARG A 211 13.64 3.78 20.52
N ALA A 212 13.77 3.62 19.20
CA ALA A 212 13.01 2.63 18.45
C ALA A 212 13.43 1.20 18.81
N ILE A 213 12.45 0.34 19.08
CA ILE A 213 12.65 -1.04 19.52
C ILE A 213 12.33 -1.99 18.35
N PRO A 214 13.26 -2.89 17.97
CA PRO A 214 12.98 -3.87 16.94
C PRO A 214 11.98 -4.91 17.44
N VAL A 215 11.10 -5.37 16.55
CA VAL A 215 10.04 -6.36 16.79
C VAL A 215 10.21 -7.57 15.88
N PHE A 216 11.42 -8.12 15.82
CA PHE A 216 11.73 -9.31 15.00
C PHE A 216 10.79 -10.49 15.28
N TYR A 217 10.36 -10.67 16.54
CA TYR A 217 9.41 -11.72 16.91
C TYR A 217 8.06 -11.58 16.19
N LEU A 218 7.52 -10.36 16.05
CA LEU A 218 6.27 -10.15 15.29
C LEU A 218 6.45 -10.46 13.81
N MET A 219 7.59 -10.05 13.24
CA MET A 219 7.93 -10.37 11.85
C MET A 219 7.97 -11.89 11.63
N THR A 220 8.61 -12.63 12.54
CA THR A 220 8.65 -14.10 12.49
C THR A 220 7.26 -14.71 12.64
N VAL A 221 6.43 -14.23 13.58
CA VAL A 221 5.06 -14.72 13.75
C VAL A 221 4.23 -14.48 12.49
N PHE A 222 4.31 -13.29 11.88
CA PHE A 222 3.61 -12.99 10.63
C PHE A 222 4.06 -13.91 9.51
N LEU A 223 5.37 -14.14 9.38
CA LEU A 223 5.93 -15.05 8.38
C LEU A 223 5.46 -16.49 8.60
N VAL A 224 5.45 -16.97 9.85
CA VAL A 224 4.99 -18.33 10.19
C VAL A 224 3.51 -18.49 9.86
N ILE A 225 2.65 -17.53 10.27
CA ILE A 225 1.22 -17.56 9.93
C ILE A 225 1.06 -17.57 8.41
N PHE A 226 1.73 -16.66 7.70
CA PHE A 226 1.65 -16.57 6.25
C PHE A 226 2.05 -17.89 5.57
N LEU A 227 3.20 -18.47 5.93
CA LEU A 227 3.70 -19.70 5.32
C LEU A 227 2.84 -20.91 5.69
N ALA A 228 2.37 -21.01 6.93
CA ALA A 228 1.52 -22.11 7.38
C ALA A 228 0.20 -22.11 6.60
N PHE A 229 -0.49 -20.98 6.54
CA PHE A 229 -1.75 -20.84 5.80
C PHE A 229 -1.57 -20.99 4.30
N ASN A 230 -0.48 -20.45 3.74
CA ASN A 230 -0.16 -20.61 2.33
C ASN A 230 0.01 -22.10 1.96
N LYS A 231 0.75 -22.85 2.78
CA LYS A 231 0.95 -24.29 2.56
C LYS A 231 -0.34 -25.09 2.75
N THR A 232 -1.18 -24.76 3.73
CA THR A 232 -2.35 -25.60 4.09
C THR A 232 -3.61 -25.28 3.30
N ILE A 233 -3.86 -24.02 2.96
CA ILE A 233 -5.12 -23.57 2.36
C ILE A 233 -4.99 -23.32 0.86
N TYR A 234 -3.79 -22.94 0.43
CA TYR A 234 -3.61 -22.14 -0.78
C TYR A 234 -2.74 -22.84 -1.82
N THR A 235 -1.99 -23.89 -1.46
CA THR A 235 -1.28 -24.88 -2.32
C THR A 235 -0.31 -24.40 -3.42
N SER A 236 -0.35 -23.14 -3.88
CA SER A 236 0.22 -22.73 -5.18
C SER A 236 0.80 -21.30 -5.24
N TYR A 237 1.06 -20.61 -4.10
CA TYR A 237 1.26 -19.15 -4.16
C TYR A 237 2.71 -18.67 -4.32
N LEU A 238 3.72 -19.50 -4.05
CA LEU A 238 5.10 -19.12 -4.34
C LEU A 238 5.36 -19.41 -5.83
N PRO A 239 5.46 -18.38 -6.69
CA PRO A 239 5.69 -18.60 -8.11
C PRO A 239 7.04 -19.29 -8.33
N LEU A 240 7.08 -20.19 -9.31
CA LEU A 240 8.34 -20.68 -9.87
C LEU A 240 9.07 -19.49 -10.52
N PHE A 241 10.30 -19.23 -10.10
CA PHE A 241 11.13 -18.16 -10.64
C PHE A 241 11.52 -18.48 -12.08
N GLY A 242 11.09 -17.68 -13.05
CA GLY A 242 11.52 -17.77 -14.45
C GLY A 242 12.40 -16.58 -14.83
N TRP A 243 13.70 -16.80 -15.01
CA TRP A 243 14.64 -15.74 -15.38
C TRP A 243 14.33 -15.12 -16.77
N GLU A 244 13.74 -15.91 -17.67
CA GLU A 244 13.33 -15.48 -19.03
C GLU A 244 12.20 -14.42 -19.01
N ALA A 245 11.43 -14.33 -17.93
CA ALA A 245 10.35 -13.35 -17.80
C ALA A 245 10.82 -11.93 -17.44
N LEU A 246 12.08 -11.76 -17.00
CA LEU A 246 12.61 -10.47 -16.57
C LEU A 246 12.81 -9.49 -17.73
N ASP A 247 13.31 -9.96 -18.86
CA ASP A 247 13.51 -9.12 -20.07
C ASP A 247 12.17 -8.58 -20.59
N GLY A 248 11.13 -9.43 -20.60
CA GLY A 248 9.76 -9.02 -20.94
C GLY A 248 9.20 -7.98 -19.98
N ALA A 249 9.50 -8.06 -18.67
CA ALA A 249 9.07 -7.05 -17.71
C ALA A 249 9.75 -5.70 -17.89
N ILE A 250 11.06 -5.69 -18.16
CA ILE A 250 11.80 -4.46 -18.44
C ILE A 250 11.24 -3.79 -19.68
N GLN A 251 11.01 -4.56 -20.76
CA GLN A 251 10.39 -4.05 -21.98
C GLN A 251 8.97 -3.53 -21.71
N ASN A 252 8.17 -4.22 -20.91
CA ASN A 252 6.81 -3.78 -20.54
C ASN A 252 6.79 -2.53 -19.66
N PHE A 253 7.79 -2.34 -18.80
CA PHE A 253 7.92 -1.12 -18.00
C PHE A 253 8.41 0.06 -18.84
N LEU A 254 9.40 -0.16 -19.68
CA LEU A 254 9.88 0.85 -20.62
C LEU A 254 8.79 1.22 -21.62
N SER A 255 7.95 0.26 -22.04
CA SER A 255 6.78 0.55 -22.89
C SER A 255 5.69 1.31 -22.13
N TYR A 256 5.52 1.08 -20.83
CA TYR A 256 4.61 1.85 -19.96
C TYR A 256 5.08 3.31 -19.78
N ILE A 257 6.39 3.57 -19.79
CA ILE A 257 6.99 4.91 -19.72
C ILE A 257 7.06 5.56 -21.11
N SER A 258 7.19 4.75 -22.17
CA SER A 258 7.24 5.15 -23.56
C SER A 258 5.93 5.77 -24.03
N ILE A 259 6.06 6.90 -24.74
CA ILE A 259 4.94 7.59 -25.41
C ILE A 259 4.50 6.81 -26.67
N ASN A 260 5.31 5.85 -27.13
CA ASN A 260 5.09 5.15 -28.39
C ASN A 260 4.20 3.90 -28.20
N PRO A 261 2.97 3.87 -28.75
CA PRO A 261 1.99 2.79 -28.52
C PRO A 261 2.28 1.47 -29.26
N THR A 262 3.36 1.41 -30.05
CA THR A 262 3.72 0.27 -30.93
C THR A 262 4.61 -0.77 -30.28
N LEU A 263 5.20 -0.50 -29.11
CA LEU A 263 6.12 -1.42 -28.41
C LEU A 263 5.43 -2.41 -27.47
N VAL A 264 4.10 -2.36 -27.35
CA VAL A 264 3.36 -3.25 -26.44
C VAL A 264 2.90 -4.46 -27.23
N ASN A 265 3.53 -5.62 -27.00
CA ASN A 265 2.98 -6.90 -27.45
C ASN A 265 1.65 -7.10 -26.70
N ARG A 266 0.54 -6.76 -27.36
CA ARG A 266 -0.77 -6.64 -26.71
C ARG A 266 -1.26 -8.04 -26.36
N SER A 267 -1.31 -8.33 -25.06
CA SER A 267 -2.18 -9.40 -24.56
C SER A 267 -3.58 -9.19 -25.15
N PRO A 268 -4.31 -10.23 -25.55
CA PRO A 268 -5.64 -10.12 -26.17
C PRO A 268 -6.67 -9.36 -25.32
N TYR A 269 -6.37 -9.13 -24.04
CA TYR A 269 -7.20 -8.35 -23.11
C TYR A 269 -6.53 -7.05 -22.64
N SER A 270 -5.53 -6.52 -23.36
CA SER A 270 -4.89 -5.25 -23.02
C SER A 270 -5.82 -4.08 -23.33
N PHE A 271 -6.17 -3.29 -22.32
CA PHE A 271 -6.94 -2.06 -22.52
C PHE A 271 -6.09 -1.01 -23.27
N THR A 272 -6.65 -0.39 -24.29
CA THR A 272 -6.05 0.78 -24.94
C THR A 272 -6.11 1.97 -23.98
N ARG A 273 -4.98 2.27 -23.35
CA ARG A 273 -4.84 3.47 -22.52
C ARG A 273 -4.78 4.71 -23.41
N SER A 274 -5.52 5.76 -23.05
CA SER A 274 -5.35 7.05 -23.73
C SER A 274 -3.94 7.61 -23.48
N ILE A 275 -3.36 8.26 -24.49
CA ILE A 275 -2.01 8.86 -24.39
C ILE A 275 -1.96 9.85 -23.23
N ALA A 276 -3.02 10.64 -23.03
CA ALA A 276 -3.12 11.60 -21.93
C ALA A 276 -3.03 10.93 -20.55
N LEU A 277 -3.74 9.82 -20.34
CA LEU A 277 -3.65 9.06 -19.08
C LEU A 277 -2.26 8.43 -18.90
N GLY A 278 -1.63 7.99 -20.00
CA GLY A 278 -0.25 7.51 -20.00
C GLY A 278 0.72 8.58 -19.50
N LEU A 279 0.67 9.76 -20.13
CA LEU A 279 1.51 10.90 -19.78
C LEU A 279 1.33 11.35 -18.33
N ILE A 280 0.07 11.49 -17.86
CA ILE A 280 -0.23 11.84 -16.46
C ILE A 280 0.37 10.80 -15.52
N GLY A 281 0.23 9.51 -15.84
CA GLY A 281 0.81 8.42 -15.06
C GLY A 281 2.33 8.50 -14.97
N THR A 282 3.01 8.73 -16.10
CA THR A 282 4.47 8.85 -16.16
C THR A 282 4.96 10.07 -15.37
N ILE A 283 4.36 11.25 -15.58
CA ILE A 283 4.70 12.46 -14.83
C ILE A 283 4.52 12.24 -13.34
N THR A 284 3.39 11.65 -12.94
CA THR A 284 3.09 11.33 -11.55
C THR A 284 4.14 10.40 -10.94
N LEU A 285 4.52 9.34 -11.66
CA LEU A 285 5.52 8.39 -11.21
C LEU A 285 6.89 9.06 -11.07
N VAL A 286 7.30 9.89 -12.03
CA VAL A 286 8.56 10.66 -11.96
C VAL A 286 8.57 11.61 -10.76
N LEU A 287 7.47 12.34 -10.53
CA LEU A 287 7.32 13.25 -9.38
C LEU A 287 7.36 12.53 -8.03
N ILE A 288 6.98 11.24 -7.98
CA ILE A 288 7.07 10.42 -6.78
C ILE A 288 8.46 9.80 -6.63
N LEU A 289 8.95 9.11 -7.66
CA LEU A 289 10.18 8.32 -7.59
C LEU A 289 11.43 9.20 -7.45
N THR A 290 11.45 10.39 -8.06
CA THR A 290 12.61 11.29 -8.01
C THR A 290 12.96 11.72 -6.59
N PRO A 291 12.04 12.34 -5.81
CA PRO A 291 12.32 12.69 -4.42
C PRO A 291 12.58 11.48 -3.52
N VAL A 292 11.93 10.33 -3.76
CA VAL A 292 12.26 9.10 -3.00
C VAL A 292 13.67 8.63 -3.29
N GLY A 293 14.09 8.58 -4.57
CA GLY A 293 15.43 8.17 -4.97
C GLY A 293 16.51 9.08 -4.38
N ILE A 294 16.34 10.41 -4.50
CA ILE A 294 17.24 11.39 -3.87
C ILE A 294 17.28 11.20 -2.35
N GLY A 295 16.13 10.97 -1.73
CA GLY A 295 16.01 10.74 -0.29
C GLY A 295 16.75 9.50 0.19
N ILE A 296 16.57 8.37 -0.50
CA ILE A 296 17.22 7.09 -0.17
C ILE A 296 18.73 7.19 -0.38
N LEU A 297 19.18 7.80 -1.48
CA LEU A 297 20.61 8.04 -1.72
C LEU A 297 21.21 8.95 -0.64
N SER A 298 20.49 10.01 -0.25
CA SER A 298 20.91 10.90 0.84
C SER A 298 21.02 10.15 2.17
N ASP A 299 20.07 9.26 2.47
CA ASP A 299 20.09 8.44 3.67
C ASP A 299 21.28 7.47 3.69
N VAL A 300 21.48 6.73 2.60
CA VAL A 300 22.62 5.80 2.46
C VAL A 300 23.93 6.56 2.64
N TRP A 301 24.11 7.68 1.93
CA TRP A 301 25.32 8.51 2.03
C TRP A 301 25.58 9.00 3.46
N GLN A 302 24.53 9.46 4.15
CA GLN A 302 24.67 10.00 5.50
C GLN A 302 24.87 8.90 6.56
N LEU A 303 24.33 7.70 6.34
CA LEU A 303 24.62 6.52 7.16
C LEU A 303 26.08 6.06 6.99
N VAL A 304 26.60 6.06 5.76
CA VAL A 304 28.02 5.79 5.46
C VAL A 304 28.92 6.81 6.15
N LYS A 305 28.55 8.10 6.11
CA LYS A 305 29.24 9.18 6.83
C LYS A 305 28.97 9.21 8.35
N ARG A 306 28.15 8.28 8.86
CA ARG A 306 27.75 8.17 10.27
C ARG A 306 27.23 9.49 10.87
N VAL A 307 26.43 10.23 10.11
CA VAL A 307 25.82 11.48 10.58
C VAL A 307 24.82 11.19 11.69
N GLU A 308 25.11 11.66 12.91
CA GLU A 308 24.37 11.31 14.13
C GLU A 308 22.88 11.68 14.05
N THR A 309 22.55 12.83 13.45
CA THR A 309 21.16 13.29 13.28
C THR A 309 20.33 12.37 12.39
N ARG A 310 20.97 11.59 11.51
CA ARG A 310 20.30 10.60 10.65
C ARG A 310 20.20 9.24 11.30
N ILE A 311 21.26 8.84 12.00
CA ILE A 311 21.26 7.61 12.79
C ILE A 311 20.13 7.65 13.83
N THR A 312 19.82 8.83 14.37
CA THR A 312 18.81 8.99 15.43
C THR A 312 17.38 9.29 14.94
N ASP A 313 17.15 9.38 13.63
CA ASP A 313 15.85 9.77 13.08
C ASP A 313 14.82 8.63 13.17
N TRP A 314 13.74 8.86 13.91
CA TRP A 314 12.64 7.90 14.09
C TRP A 314 11.86 7.61 12.80
N ARG A 315 11.94 8.47 11.79
CA ARG A 315 11.23 8.31 10.51
C ARG A 315 11.85 7.24 9.63
N MET A 316 13.14 6.97 9.80
CA MET A 316 13.93 6.06 8.97
C MET A 316 13.34 4.65 8.91
N PRO A 317 12.99 3.98 10.02
CA PRO A 317 12.34 2.67 9.96
C PRO A 317 11.06 2.64 9.12
N PHE A 318 10.24 3.71 9.14
CA PHE A 318 9.01 3.77 8.33
C PHE A 318 9.31 3.95 6.85
N ILE A 319 10.23 4.86 6.52
CA ILE A 319 10.68 5.11 5.15
C ILE A 319 11.21 3.82 4.53
N TRP A 320 12.14 3.15 5.24
CA TRP A 320 12.75 1.91 4.76
C TRP A 320 11.76 0.74 4.76
N GLY A 321 10.84 0.67 5.72
CA GLY A 321 9.73 -0.28 5.69
C GLY A 321 8.90 -0.14 4.41
N ILE A 322 8.43 1.06 4.09
CA ILE A 322 7.65 1.32 2.86
C ILE A 322 8.49 1.11 1.60
N PHE A 323 9.74 1.54 1.59
CA PHE A 323 10.65 1.39 0.46
C PHE A 323 10.86 -0.10 0.10
N VAL A 324 11.11 -0.95 1.10
CA VAL A 324 11.28 -2.40 0.89
C VAL A 324 10.02 -3.04 0.30
N ILE A 325 8.82 -2.62 0.73
CA ILE A 325 7.57 -3.08 0.09
C ILE A 325 7.58 -2.72 -1.39
N GLY A 326 7.83 -1.45 -1.72
CA GLY A 326 7.83 -0.97 -3.10
C GLY A 326 8.81 -1.71 -4.00
N VAL A 327 10.05 -1.89 -3.54
CA VAL A 327 11.10 -2.57 -4.30
C VAL A 327 10.76 -4.05 -4.50
N VAL A 328 10.42 -4.77 -3.42
CA VAL A 328 10.18 -6.22 -3.51
C VAL A 328 8.88 -6.52 -4.27
N ASP A 329 7.83 -5.72 -4.10
CA ASP A 329 6.59 -5.85 -4.87
C ASP A 329 6.87 -5.64 -6.36
N ALA A 330 7.54 -4.55 -6.74
CA ALA A 330 7.90 -4.28 -8.12
C ALA A 330 8.78 -5.40 -8.73
N LEU A 331 9.78 -5.89 -8.00
CA LEU A 331 10.62 -7.01 -8.43
C LEU A 331 9.83 -8.31 -8.57
N SER A 332 8.89 -8.59 -7.67
CA SER A 332 8.07 -9.81 -7.71
C SER A 332 7.17 -9.85 -8.94
N TYR A 333 6.64 -8.69 -9.36
CA TYR A 333 5.93 -8.58 -10.62
C TYR A 333 6.91 -8.63 -11.80
N ALA A 334 8.10 -8.05 -11.68
CA ALA A 334 9.08 -8.01 -12.78
C ALA A 334 9.53 -9.42 -13.17
N VAL A 335 9.71 -10.31 -12.20
CA VAL A 335 9.98 -11.73 -12.46
C VAL A 335 8.78 -12.44 -13.13
N ARG A 336 7.59 -11.83 -13.18
CA ARG A 336 6.40 -12.34 -13.86
C ARG A 336 6.11 -11.61 -15.19
N GLY A 337 7.05 -10.80 -15.70
CA GLY A 337 6.86 -10.11 -16.98
C GLY A 337 6.13 -8.76 -16.89
N SER A 338 5.93 -8.18 -15.69
CA SER A 338 5.23 -6.89 -15.53
C SER A 338 5.87 -6.03 -14.44
N ILE A 339 5.86 -4.70 -14.51
CA ILE A 339 6.28 -3.88 -13.36
C ILE A 339 5.06 -3.22 -12.74
N SER A 340 4.72 -3.64 -11.53
CA SER A 340 3.65 -3.03 -10.74
C SER A 340 4.08 -1.65 -10.25
N THR A 341 3.41 -0.60 -10.73
CA THR A 341 3.57 0.78 -10.22
C THR A 341 2.57 1.10 -9.11
N LYS A 342 1.73 0.13 -8.72
CA LYS A 342 0.65 0.30 -7.75
C LYS A 342 1.19 0.69 -6.38
N THR A 343 2.19 -0.04 -5.90
CA THR A 343 2.80 0.20 -4.60
C THR A 343 3.51 1.55 -4.54
N PHE A 344 4.17 1.96 -5.62
CA PHE A 344 4.76 3.31 -5.72
C PHE A 344 3.68 4.38 -5.65
N SER A 345 2.62 4.26 -6.44
CA SER A 345 1.56 5.27 -6.47
C SER A 345 0.77 5.36 -5.14
N MET A 346 0.65 4.25 -4.41
CA MET A 346 -0.09 4.21 -3.13
C MET A 346 0.73 4.61 -1.91
N LEU A 347 1.96 4.11 -1.78
CA LEU A 347 2.74 4.25 -0.54
C LEU A 347 3.85 5.29 -0.63
N PHE A 348 4.47 5.50 -1.80
CA PHE A 348 5.61 6.40 -1.91
C PHE A 348 5.24 7.88 -1.73
N PRO A 349 4.02 8.38 -2.04
CA PRO A 349 3.63 9.73 -1.64
C PRO A 349 3.83 10.01 -0.13
N ILE A 350 3.61 9.00 0.72
CA ILE A 350 3.89 9.08 2.16
C ILE A 350 5.40 9.27 2.40
N VAL A 351 6.24 8.51 1.70
CA VAL A 351 7.71 8.60 1.78
C VAL A 351 8.22 9.95 1.29
N VAL A 352 7.70 10.44 0.17
CA VAL A 352 8.01 11.77 -0.39
C VAL A 352 7.76 12.85 0.65
N MET A 353 6.59 12.83 1.30
CA MET A 353 6.28 13.79 2.36
C MET A 353 7.26 13.71 3.52
N LEU A 354 7.61 12.50 3.96
CA LEU A 354 8.58 12.32 5.05
C LEU A 354 9.95 12.88 4.69
N TYR A 355 10.41 12.73 3.43
CA TYR A 355 11.64 13.35 2.95
C TYR A 355 11.55 14.87 2.90
N PHE A 356 10.48 15.44 2.35
CA PHE A 356 10.27 16.89 2.35
C PHE A 356 10.34 17.49 3.76
N GLN A 357 9.70 16.84 4.74
CA GLN A 357 9.75 17.27 6.14
C GLN A 357 11.12 17.12 6.80
N ARG A 358 11.98 16.26 6.27
CA ARG A 358 13.36 16.10 6.74
C ARG A 358 14.24 17.18 6.12
N TRP A 359 14.08 17.46 4.83
CA TRP A 359 14.86 18.47 4.12
C TRP A 359 14.57 19.90 4.56
N GLN A 360 13.33 20.23 4.95
CA GLN A 360 13.02 21.54 5.52
C GLN A 360 13.81 21.87 6.80
N LYS A 361 14.32 20.85 7.50
CA LYS A 361 15.14 21.04 8.70
C LYS A 361 16.65 21.15 8.40
N LEU A 362 17.09 20.84 7.18
CA LEU A 362 18.50 20.82 6.81
C LEU A 362 19.18 22.22 6.80
N PRO A 363 18.54 23.31 6.32
CA PRO A 363 19.17 24.63 6.26
C PRO A 363 19.60 25.15 7.63
N TYR A 364 18.81 24.86 8.66
CA TYR A 364 19.11 25.26 10.04
C TYR A 364 20.31 24.52 10.65
N VAL A 365 20.57 23.28 10.21
CA VAL A 365 21.70 22.48 10.73
C VAL A 365 23.01 22.88 10.07
N ILE A 366 22.98 23.19 8.77
CA ILE A 366 24.18 23.66 8.05
C ILE A 366 24.58 25.05 8.53
N ALA A 367 23.62 25.97 8.75
CA ALA A 367 23.89 27.30 9.28
C ALA A 367 24.35 27.35 10.75
N MET A 368 24.19 26.26 11.50
CA MET A 368 24.70 26.14 12.87
C MET A 368 26.06 25.42 12.95
N ALA A 369 26.47 24.76 11.87
CA ALA A 369 27.73 24.01 11.79
C ALA A 369 28.82 24.76 10.99
N ALA A 370 28.42 25.80 10.24
CA ALA A 370 29.29 26.85 9.70
C ALA A 370 29.35 28.01 10.70
#